data_AF-A0AAW1PBG8-F1
#
_entry.id   AF-A0AAW1PBG8-F1
#
_cell.length_a   1.000
_cell.length_b   1.000
_cell.length_c   1.000
_cell.angle_alpha   90.00
_cell.angle_beta   90.00
_cell.angle_gamma   90.00
#
_symmetry.space_group_name_H-M   'P 1'
#
loop_
_entity.id
_entity.type
_entity.pdbx_description
1 polymer ?
#
loop_
_entity_poly.entity_id
_entity_poly.type
_entity_poly.pdbx_seq_one_letter_code
_entity_poly.pdbx_strand_id
1 'polypeptide(L)'
;MPTPCSRQGPAPQPHSIEALAEAVAAFIDAEGLHNCILEWYSKPMWASLTQHPRFPAMLKERQCQEGPATELAEVLRSCSPGRQHPLWSRLPSLACPALFVAGSLDNKFVRLGRDMARLVSSSHRRGDAADAGVPECGHDRDVLSSNFRAVEGCGHAVHIESPEQLAPMIAQWCCDLSGL
;
A
#
# COMPACT_ATOMS: atom_id res chain seq x y z
N MET A 1 -31.55 -16.89 6.52
CA MET A 1 -31.18 -15.48 6.77
C MET A 1 -29.85 -15.47 7.52
N PRO A 2 -28.68 -15.30 6.88
CA PRO A 2 -27.42 -15.29 7.61
C PRO A 2 -27.20 -13.91 8.25
N THR A 3 -26.86 -13.93 9.53
CA THR A 3 -26.59 -12.79 10.41
C THR A 3 -25.38 -11.99 9.92
N PRO A 4 -25.40 -10.65 9.92
CA PRO A 4 -24.24 -9.86 9.53
C PRO A 4 -23.13 -10.03 10.57
N CYS A 5 -21.97 -10.50 10.12
CA CYS A 5 -20.73 -10.57 10.89
C CYS A 5 -20.36 -9.17 11.40
N SER A 6 -20.35 -9.00 12.72
CA SER A 6 -19.96 -7.76 13.39
C SER A 6 -18.55 -7.34 12.97
N ARG A 7 -18.46 -6.07 12.58
CA ARG A 7 -17.26 -5.41 12.04
C ARG A 7 -16.23 -5.15 13.15
N GLN A 8 -14.96 -5.34 12.76
CA GLN A 8 -13.81 -4.44 12.99
C GLN A 8 -13.49 -4.04 14.43
N GLY A 9 -12.33 -4.50 14.92
CA GLY A 9 -11.59 -3.76 15.94
C GLY A 9 -11.23 -2.35 15.44
N PRO A 10 -11.03 -1.38 16.34
CA PRO A 10 -10.87 0.02 15.97
C PRO A 10 -9.66 0.23 15.05
N ALA A 11 -9.79 1.16 14.11
CA ALA A 11 -8.64 1.66 13.37
C ALA A 11 -7.62 2.23 14.36
N PRO A 12 -6.31 1.97 14.17
CA PRO A 12 -5.28 2.54 15.02
C PRO A 12 -5.41 4.07 14.99
N GLN A 13 -5.51 4.66 16.18
CA GLN A 13 -5.74 6.09 16.32
C GLN A 13 -4.48 6.85 15.89
N PRO A 14 -4.60 8.06 15.30
CA PRO A 14 -3.45 8.81 14.78
C PRO A 14 -2.34 9.00 15.82
N HIS A 15 -2.69 9.27 17.08
CA HIS A 15 -1.74 9.37 18.19
C HIS A 15 -0.88 8.11 18.40
N SER A 16 -1.35 6.93 18.01
CA SER A 16 -0.59 5.67 18.14
C SER A 16 0.47 5.50 17.04
N ILE A 17 0.22 6.02 15.83
CA ILE A 17 1.16 5.92 14.71
C ILE A 17 2.22 7.02 14.82
N GLU A 18 1.82 8.22 15.24
CA GLU A 18 2.77 9.31 15.55
C GLU A 18 3.73 8.89 16.67
N ALA A 19 3.21 8.31 17.76
CA ALA A 19 4.05 7.81 18.85
C ALA A 19 5.00 6.70 18.40
N LEU A 20 4.56 5.82 17.50
CA LEU A 20 5.42 4.78 16.94
C LEU A 20 6.55 5.37 16.09
N ALA A 21 6.27 6.40 15.29
CA ALA A 21 7.29 7.09 14.50
C ALA A 21 8.29 7.83 15.38
N GLU A 22 7.82 8.51 16.44
CA GLU A 22 8.70 9.15 17.42
C GLU A 22 9.59 8.12 18.13
N ALA A 23 9.04 6.96 18.52
CA ALA A 23 9.83 5.91 19.15
C ALA A 23 10.95 5.38 18.23
N VAL A 24 10.67 5.25 16.93
CA VAL A 24 11.70 4.84 15.95
C VAL A 24 12.75 5.94 15.76
N ALA A 25 12.33 7.21 15.67
CA ALA A 25 13.25 8.34 15.58
C ALA A 25 14.17 8.44 16.80
N ALA A 26 13.60 8.35 18.01
CA ALA A 26 14.35 8.35 19.26
C ALA A 26 15.32 7.15 19.35
N PHE A 27 14.93 5.99 18.81
CA PHE A 27 15.81 4.82 18.75
C PHE A 27 16.99 5.02 17.80
N ILE A 28 16.77 5.69 16.66
CA ILE A 28 17.87 6.07 15.75
C ILE A 28 18.85 7.02 16.46
N ASP A 29 18.34 8.04 17.18
CA ASP A 29 19.18 9.00 17.88
C ASP A 29 19.99 8.36 19.02
N ALA A 30 19.42 7.37 19.72
CA ALA A 30 20.05 6.71 20.86
C ALA A 30 20.99 5.57 20.46
N GLU A 31 20.58 4.72 19.53
CA GLU A 31 21.23 3.44 19.22
C GLU A 31 21.85 3.40 17.83
N GLY A 32 21.64 4.45 17.02
CA GLY A 32 22.13 4.54 15.66
C GLY A 32 21.29 3.77 14.64
N LEU A 33 21.46 4.15 13.37
CA LEU A 33 20.70 3.60 12.24
C LEU A 33 20.92 2.08 12.07
N HIS A 34 22.12 1.57 12.32
CA HIS A 34 22.44 0.16 12.18
C HIS A 34 21.55 -0.71 13.09
N ASN A 35 21.48 -0.38 14.38
CA ASN A 35 20.64 -1.08 15.34
C ASN A 35 19.15 -0.87 15.01
N CYS A 36 18.77 0.34 14.61
CA CYS A 36 17.41 0.62 14.18
C CYS A 36 16.97 -0.27 13.01
N ILE A 37 17.83 -0.53 12.02
CA ILE A 37 17.51 -1.40 10.89
C ILE A 37 17.21 -2.83 11.35
N LEU A 38 18.01 -3.37 12.28
CA LEU A 38 17.79 -4.71 12.83
C LEU A 38 16.46 -4.82 13.56
N GLU A 39 16.15 -3.85 14.43
CA GLU A 39 14.89 -3.79 15.16
C GLU A 39 13.70 -3.43 14.26
N TRP A 40 13.94 -2.73 13.16
CA TRP A 40 12.92 -2.43 12.17
C TRP A 40 12.44 -3.70 11.48
N TYR A 41 13.37 -4.56 11.05
CA TYR A 41 13.06 -5.81 10.35
C TYR A 41 12.62 -6.96 11.28
N SER A 42 12.76 -6.82 12.60
CA SER A 42 12.17 -7.77 13.55
C SER A 42 10.63 -7.66 13.62
N LYS A 43 10.04 -6.56 13.12
CA LYS A 43 8.61 -6.30 13.21
C LYS A 43 7.76 -7.29 12.40
N PRO A 44 6.56 -7.68 12.88
CA PRO A 44 5.72 -8.68 12.22
C PRO A 44 5.35 -8.36 10.75
N MET A 45 5.28 -7.08 10.37
CA MET A 45 4.97 -6.68 8.99
C MET A 45 6.01 -7.16 7.96
N TRP A 46 7.24 -7.47 8.42
CA TRP A 46 8.34 -7.91 7.57
C TRP A 46 8.53 -9.43 7.58
N ALA A 47 7.68 -10.20 8.27
CA ALA A 47 7.88 -11.64 8.47
C ALA A 47 8.04 -12.43 7.15
N SER A 48 7.32 -12.03 6.10
CA SER A 48 7.47 -12.62 4.75
C SER A 48 8.81 -12.21 4.13
N LEU A 49 9.13 -10.91 4.16
CA LEU A 49 10.37 -10.38 3.61
C LEU A 49 11.61 -10.99 4.28
N THR A 50 11.63 -11.15 5.60
CA THR A 50 12.81 -11.69 6.31
C THR A 50 13.10 -13.16 5.98
N GLN A 51 12.11 -13.91 5.47
CA GLN A 51 12.26 -15.27 4.98
C GLN A 51 12.64 -15.33 3.49
N HIS A 52 12.61 -14.20 2.78
CA HIS A 52 12.85 -14.15 1.35
C HIS A 52 14.35 -14.31 1.01
N PRO A 53 14.74 -15.08 -0.02
CA PRO A 53 16.16 -15.33 -0.37
C PRO A 53 17.00 -14.07 -0.64
N ARG A 54 16.38 -12.98 -1.11
CA ARG A 54 17.04 -11.68 -1.34
C ARG A 54 17.28 -10.86 -0.06
N PHE A 55 16.65 -11.22 1.06
CA PHE A 55 16.70 -10.42 2.28
C PHE A 55 18.11 -10.21 2.84
N PRO A 56 19.00 -11.23 2.92
CA PRO A 56 20.35 -11.02 3.47
C PRO A 56 21.17 -9.99 2.68
N ALA A 57 21.10 -10.02 1.34
CA ALA A 57 21.80 -9.07 0.48
C ALA A 57 21.23 -7.65 0.65
N MET A 58 19.90 -7.52 0.66
CA MET A 58 19.21 -6.24 0.88
C MET A 58 19.51 -5.65 2.27
N LEU A 59 19.52 -6.48 3.31
CA LEU A 59 19.82 -6.05 4.67
C LEU A 59 21.26 -5.54 4.76
N LYS A 60 22.22 -6.29 4.20
CA LYS A 60 23.62 -5.89 4.16
C LYS A 60 23.81 -4.56 3.43
N GLU A 61 23.18 -4.38 2.28
CA GLU A 61 23.22 -3.11 1.53
C GLU A 61 22.73 -1.93 2.38
N ARG A 62 21.56 -2.08 3.03
CA ARG A 62 20.99 -1.04 3.90
C ARG A 62 21.84 -0.76 5.14
N GLN A 63 22.51 -1.76 5.70
CA GLN A 63 23.42 -1.60 6.83
C GLN A 63 24.76 -0.95 6.45
N CYS A 64 25.21 -1.14 5.21
CA CYS A 64 26.45 -0.53 4.69
C CYS A 64 26.26 0.91 4.21
N GLN A 65 25.02 1.39 4.09
CA GLN A 65 24.77 2.79 3.83
C GLN A 65 25.05 3.59 5.11
N GLU A 66 26.08 4.43 5.07
CA GLU A 66 26.21 5.56 6.01
C GLU A 66 25.10 6.57 5.67
N GLY A 67 23.89 6.25 6.13
CA GLY A 67 22.73 7.08 5.92
C GLY A 67 22.72 8.27 6.88
N PRO A 68 22.10 9.39 6.49
CA PRO A 68 21.90 10.56 7.33
C PRO A 68 20.89 10.22 8.45
N ALA A 69 21.37 9.57 9.51
CA ALA A 69 20.56 8.99 10.57
C ALA A 69 19.68 10.06 11.25
N THR A 70 20.26 11.22 11.51
CA THR A 70 19.58 12.40 12.07
C THR A 70 18.45 12.86 11.15
N GLU A 71 18.71 12.99 9.86
CA GLU A 71 17.73 13.44 8.88
C GLU A 71 16.61 12.42 8.70
N LEU A 72 16.92 11.12 8.78
CA LEU A 72 15.89 10.08 8.79
C LEU A 72 15.01 10.18 10.04
N ALA A 73 15.59 10.42 11.21
CA ALA A 73 14.85 10.66 12.44
C ALA A 73 13.95 11.89 12.31
N GLU A 74 14.44 12.98 11.73
CA GLU A 74 13.64 14.18 11.43
C GLU A 74 12.49 13.91 10.45
N VAL A 75 12.72 13.12 9.39
CA VAL A 75 11.68 12.69 8.46
C VAL A 75 10.60 11.87 9.17
N LEU A 76 10.97 10.96 10.07
CA LEU A 76 9.99 10.21 10.86
C LEU A 76 9.17 11.13 11.77
N ARG A 77 9.82 12.11 12.40
CA ARG A 77 9.15 13.09 13.27
C ARG A 77 8.23 14.03 12.52
N SER A 78 8.56 14.43 11.31
CA SER A 78 7.82 15.45 10.55
C SER A 78 6.83 14.87 9.54
N CYS A 79 7.14 13.72 8.95
CA CYS A 79 6.45 13.18 7.77
C CYS A 79 5.81 11.80 8.00
N SER A 80 5.75 11.29 9.23
CA SER A 80 5.12 9.99 9.51
C SER A 80 3.64 9.94 9.11
N PRO A 81 3.10 8.76 8.76
CA PRO A 81 1.69 8.62 8.40
C PRO A 81 0.70 9.08 9.48
N GLY A 82 1.12 9.09 10.76
CA GLY A 82 0.30 9.58 11.86
C GLY A 82 0.02 11.07 11.78
N ARG A 83 0.98 11.85 11.23
CA ARG A 83 0.90 13.31 11.07
C ARG A 83 0.23 13.76 9.78
N GLN A 84 0.05 12.84 8.83
CA GLN A 84 -0.54 13.15 7.55
C GLN A 84 -2.06 13.29 7.70
N HIS A 85 -2.63 14.36 7.12
CA HIS A 85 -4.08 14.50 7.06
C HIS A 85 -4.69 13.34 6.24
N PRO A 86 -5.77 12.72 6.71
CA PRO A 86 -6.40 11.61 5.99
C PRO A 86 -6.95 12.10 4.64
N LEU A 87 -6.50 11.47 3.55
CA LEU A 87 -6.90 11.83 2.18
C LEU A 87 -8.07 10.98 1.63
N TRP A 88 -8.70 10.15 2.46
CA TRP A 88 -9.76 9.22 2.06
C TRP A 88 -10.93 9.91 1.34
N SER A 89 -11.35 11.09 1.80
CA SER A 89 -12.43 11.87 1.18
C SER A 89 -12.07 12.45 -0.19
N ARG A 90 -10.77 12.52 -0.51
CA ARG A 90 -10.27 13.03 -1.80
C ARG A 90 -10.10 11.92 -2.84
N LEU A 91 -10.09 10.65 -2.45
CA LEU A 91 -9.97 9.53 -3.39
C LEU A 91 -11.06 9.53 -4.48
N PRO A 92 -12.33 9.86 -4.21
CA PRO A 92 -13.35 10.00 -5.26
C PRO A 92 -13.08 11.16 -6.25
N SER A 93 -12.21 12.11 -5.92
CA SER A 93 -11.86 13.21 -6.84
C SER A 93 -10.62 12.93 -7.69
N LEU A 94 -10.04 11.73 -7.59
CA LEU A 94 -8.85 11.39 -8.36
C LEU A 94 -9.18 11.33 -9.86
N ALA A 95 -8.58 12.25 -10.63
CA ALA A 95 -8.83 12.42 -12.05
C ALA A 95 -7.90 11.58 -12.95
N CYS A 96 -6.90 10.92 -12.37
CA CYS A 96 -5.99 10.04 -13.10
C CYS A 96 -6.33 8.56 -12.86
N PRO A 97 -6.06 7.68 -13.84
CA PRO A 97 -6.05 6.26 -13.60
C PRO A 97 -5.04 5.90 -12.50
N ALA A 98 -5.43 5.00 -11.61
CA ALA A 98 -4.58 4.54 -10.51
C ALA A 98 -4.66 3.03 -10.38
N LEU A 99 -3.51 2.38 -10.21
CA LEU A 99 -3.36 0.96 -9.86
C LEU A 99 -2.94 0.84 -8.39
N PHE A 100 -3.63 0.00 -7.63
CA PHE A 100 -3.34 -0.31 -6.24
C PHE A 100 -2.81 -1.74 -6.15
N VAL A 101 -1.63 -1.92 -5.55
CA VAL A 101 -1.02 -3.24 -5.39
C VAL A 101 -0.64 -3.46 -3.94
N ALA A 102 -0.92 -4.66 -3.42
CA ALA A 102 -0.46 -5.10 -2.10
C ALA A 102 -0.11 -6.60 -2.15
N GLY A 103 0.79 -7.05 -1.28
CA GLY A 103 1.04 -8.48 -1.13
C GLY A 103 -0.11 -9.16 -0.39
N SER A 104 -0.51 -10.34 -0.86
CA SER A 104 -1.61 -11.15 -0.29
C SER A 104 -1.45 -11.45 1.20
N LEU A 105 -0.23 -11.54 1.72
CA LEU A 105 0.07 -11.81 3.13
C LEU A 105 -0.05 -10.54 4.00
N ASP A 106 -0.06 -9.35 3.40
CA ASP A 106 -0.27 -8.08 4.11
C ASP A 106 -1.77 -7.72 4.18
N ASN A 107 -2.49 -8.41 5.07
CA ASN A 107 -3.93 -8.26 5.26
C ASN A 107 -4.37 -6.80 5.50
N LYS A 108 -3.53 -6.00 6.17
CA LYS A 108 -3.83 -4.58 6.42
C LYS A 108 -3.85 -3.84 5.10
N PHE A 109 -2.78 -3.91 4.31
CA PHE A 109 -2.65 -3.14 3.09
C PHE A 109 -3.49 -3.71 1.93
N VAL A 110 -3.80 -5.01 1.94
CA VAL A 110 -4.82 -5.59 1.05
C VAL A 110 -6.19 -4.96 1.29
N ARG A 111 -6.63 -4.83 2.55
CA ARG A 111 -7.91 -4.19 2.87
C ARG A 111 -7.91 -2.72 2.44
N LEU A 112 -6.87 -1.98 2.81
CA LEU A 112 -6.74 -0.57 2.43
C LEU A 112 -6.73 -0.38 0.90
N GLY A 113 -5.98 -1.21 0.17
CA GLY A 113 -5.93 -1.18 -1.29
C GLY A 113 -7.29 -1.43 -1.95
N ARG A 114 -8.05 -2.42 -1.45
CA ARG A 114 -9.42 -2.67 -1.91
C ARG A 114 -10.36 -1.49 -1.63
N ASP A 115 -10.26 -0.91 -0.45
CA ASP A 115 -11.09 0.24 -0.07
C ASP A 115 -10.75 1.49 -0.92
N MET A 116 -9.46 1.74 -1.17
CA MET A 116 -9.02 2.81 -2.08
C MET A 116 -9.54 2.60 -3.50
N ALA A 117 -9.39 1.39 -4.05
CA ALA A 117 -9.87 1.06 -5.40
C ALA A 117 -11.39 1.28 -5.52
N ARG A 118 -12.18 0.87 -4.51
CA ARG A 118 -13.64 1.09 -4.50
C ARG A 118 -14.01 2.58 -4.54
N LEU A 119 -13.30 3.41 -3.78
CA LEU A 119 -13.55 4.85 -3.71
C LEU A 119 -13.18 5.55 -5.04
N VAL A 120 -12.08 5.16 -5.67
CA VAL A 120 -11.68 5.70 -6.98
C VAL A 120 -12.61 5.24 -8.09
N SER A 121 -13.08 3.99 -8.10
CA SER A 121 -14.04 3.51 -9.11
C SER A 121 -15.43 4.14 -8.99
N SER A 122 -15.79 4.70 -7.83
CA SER A 122 -17.09 5.35 -7.63
C SER A 122 -17.25 6.68 -8.38
N SER A 123 -16.14 7.32 -8.76
CA SER A 123 -16.12 8.60 -9.47
C SER A 123 -16.28 8.46 -10.98
N HIS A 124 -15.68 7.41 -11.57
CA HIS A 124 -15.76 7.12 -13.00
C HIS A 124 -17.17 6.70 -13.45
N ARG A 125 -18.02 6.21 -12.54
CA ARG A 125 -19.43 5.87 -12.85
C ARG A 125 -20.38 7.07 -12.92
N ARG A 126 -19.96 8.26 -12.47
CA ARG A 126 -20.85 9.43 -12.38
C ARG A 126 -20.82 10.31 -13.64
N GLY A 127 -19.91 10.06 -14.58
CA GLY A 127 -19.78 10.80 -15.84
C GLY A 127 -20.63 10.28 -17.01
N ASP A 128 -21.10 9.03 -16.96
CA ASP A 128 -21.74 8.36 -18.10
C ASP A 128 -23.28 8.25 -18.00
N ALA A 129 -23.88 8.80 -16.94
CA ALA A 129 -25.32 8.73 -16.72
C ALA A 129 -26.03 10.04 -17.10
N ALA A 130 -25.89 10.45 -18.35
CA ALA A 130 -26.82 11.37 -18.99
C ALA A 130 -27.03 10.95 -20.45
N ASP A 131 -28.21 10.37 -20.68
CA ASP A 131 -28.92 10.28 -21.97
C ASP A 131 -28.36 9.35 -23.06
N ALA A 132 -28.89 8.12 -23.11
CA ALA A 132 -29.44 7.51 -24.33
C ALA A 132 -29.94 6.09 -24.01
N GLY A 133 -31.25 5.86 -24.18
CA GLY A 133 -31.81 4.51 -24.14
C GLY A 133 -31.30 3.67 -25.31
N VAL A 134 -30.59 2.56 -25.00
CA VAL A 134 -30.23 1.49 -25.96
C VAL A 134 -30.29 0.15 -25.20
N PRO A 135 -30.84 -0.93 -25.80
CA PRO A 135 -31.19 -2.15 -25.07
C PRO A 135 -29.99 -3.06 -24.80
N GLU A 136 -30.13 -3.88 -23.76
CA GLU A 136 -29.16 -4.88 -23.30
C GLU A 136 -28.78 -5.88 -24.41
N CYS A 137 -27.51 -5.88 -24.81
CA CYS A 137 -26.87 -7.06 -25.38
C CYS A 137 -25.39 -7.16 -24.96
N GLY A 138 -25.10 -8.33 -24.37
CA GLY A 138 -23.83 -9.04 -24.19
C GLY A 138 -22.46 -8.36 -24.38
N HIS A 139 -21.67 -8.50 -23.30
CA HIS A 139 -20.21 -8.64 -23.25
C HIS A 139 -19.36 -7.36 -23.37
N ASP A 140 -18.39 -7.25 -22.45
CA ASP A 140 -17.30 -6.24 -22.38
C ASP A 140 -17.58 -4.83 -21.84
N ARG A 141 -18.22 -4.70 -20.65
CA ARG A 141 -18.10 -3.47 -19.83
C ARG A 141 -17.70 -3.70 -18.37
N ASP A 142 -17.06 -4.83 -18.07
CA ASP A 142 -16.58 -5.17 -16.71
C ASP A 142 -15.04 -5.03 -16.54
N VAL A 143 -14.36 -4.40 -17.51
CA VAL A 143 -12.89 -4.23 -17.54
C VAL A 143 -12.36 -3.23 -16.50
N LEU A 144 -13.25 -2.48 -15.81
CA LEU A 144 -12.89 -1.64 -14.67
C LEU A 144 -13.19 -2.30 -13.30
N SER A 145 -13.38 -3.63 -13.27
CA SER A 145 -13.62 -4.37 -12.03
C SER A 145 -12.34 -4.52 -11.20
N SER A 146 -12.14 -3.52 -10.34
CA SER A 146 -11.09 -3.33 -9.34
C SER A 146 -9.72 -2.99 -9.90
N ASN A 147 -9.29 -1.74 -9.73
CA ASN A 147 -7.89 -1.34 -9.92
C ASN A 147 -6.98 -1.82 -8.78
N PHE A 148 -7.36 -2.91 -8.10
CA PHE A 148 -6.58 -3.51 -7.03
C PHE A 148 -6.02 -4.86 -7.50
N ARG A 149 -4.76 -5.13 -7.19
CA ARG A 149 -4.10 -6.42 -7.42
C ARG A 149 -3.44 -6.88 -6.13
N ALA A 150 -3.76 -8.11 -5.70
CA ALA A 150 -3.02 -8.78 -4.65
C ALA A 150 -1.92 -9.64 -5.30
N VAL A 151 -0.68 -9.52 -4.83
CA VAL A 151 0.42 -10.37 -5.30
C VAL A 151 0.52 -11.60 -4.40
N GLU A 152 0.39 -12.78 -5.00
CA GLU A 152 0.27 -14.03 -4.25
C GLU A 152 1.60 -14.39 -3.58
N GLY A 153 1.53 -14.92 -2.35
CA GLY A 153 2.71 -15.32 -1.58
C GLY A 153 3.62 -14.16 -1.13
N CYS A 154 3.19 -12.90 -1.24
CA CYS A 154 4.01 -11.73 -0.92
C CYS A 154 3.50 -10.97 0.31
N GLY A 155 4.43 -10.44 1.09
CA GLY A 155 4.15 -9.51 2.19
C GLY A 155 4.16 -8.05 1.77
N HIS A 156 4.71 -7.20 2.64
CA HIS A 156 4.64 -5.75 2.48
C HIS A 156 5.50 -5.23 1.31
N ALA A 157 6.68 -5.81 1.09
CA ALA A 157 7.67 -5.31 0.15
C ALA A 157 7.56 -6.01 -1.22
N VAL A 158 6.39 -5.94 -1.85
CA VAL A 158 6.06 -6.64 -3.11
C VAL A 158 7.15 -6.52 -4.19
N HIS A 159 7.74 -5.33 -4.35
CA HIS A 159 8.79 -5.07 -5.36
C HIS A 159 10.12 -5.80 -5.08
N ILE A 160 10.38 -6.17 -3.82
CA ILE A 160 11.55 -6.97 -3.42
C ILE A 160 11.18 -8.45 -3.32
N GLU A 161 9.97 -8.77 -2.87
CA GLU A 161 9.54 -10.15 -2.65
C GLU A 161 9.17 -10.85 -3.97
N SER A 162 8.47 -10.17 -4.88
CA SER A 162 8.08 -10.75 -6.17
C SER A 162 8.00 -9.72 -7.31
N PRO A 163 9.13 -9.12 -7.73
CA PRO A 163 9.19 -8.29 -8.92
C PRO A 163 8.79 -9.05 -10.19
N GLU A 164 8.98 -10.37 -10.25
CA GLU A 164 8.55 -11.21 -11.38
C GLU A 164 7.03 -11.27 -11.54
N GLN A 165 6.25 -11.12 -10.45
CA GLN A 165 4.80 -10.94 -10.52
C GLN A 165 4.42 -9.46 -10.70
N LEU A 166 5.10 -8.55 -10.00
CA LEU A 166 4.76 -7.13 -10.00
C LEU A 166 5.03 -6.46 -11.36
N ALA A 167 6.19 -6.69 -11.97
CA ALA A 167 6.59 -5.99 -13.19
C ALA A 167 5.64 -6.26 -14.37
N PRO A 168 5.21 -7.51 -14.66
CA PRO A 168 4.18 -7.76 -15.67
C PRO A 168 2.84 -7.10 -15.36
N MET A 169 2.43 -7.01 -14.09
CA MET A 169 1.18 -6.32 -13.71
C MET A 169 1.25 -4.82 -14.03
N ILE A 170 2.37 -4.16 -13.72
CA ILE A 170 2.59 -2.75 -14.05
C ILE A 170 2.64 -2.56 -15.58
N ALA A 171 3.38 -3.42 -16.28
CA ALA A 171 3.50 -3.35 -17.74
C ALA A 171 2.13 -3.50 -18.42
N GLN A 172 1.35 -4.51 -18.01
CA GLN A 172 0.01 -4.73 -18.54
C GLN A 172 -0.89 -3.52 -18.27
N TRP A 173 -0.88 -2.99 -17.05
CA TRP A 173 -1.66 -1.80 -16.72
C TRP A 173 -1.27 -0.59 -17.57
N CYS A 174 0.03 -0.36 -17.79
CA CYS A 174 0.51 0.70 -18.69
C CYS A 174 0.05 0.49 -20.13
N CYS A 175 0.03 -0.76 -20.62
CA CYS A 175 -0.52 -1.09 -21.94
C CYS A 175 -2.01 -0.78 -22.01
N ASP A 176 -2.78 -1.18 -20.99
CA ASP A 176 -4.22 -0.90 -20.90
C ASP A 176 -4.50 0.61 -20.90
N LEU A 177 -3.63 1.40 -20.24
CA LEU A 177 -3.72 2.87 -20.27
C LEU A 177 -3.35 3.49 -21.61
N SER A 178 -2.44 2.88 -22.36
CA SER A 178 -1.97 3.40 -23.65
C SER A 178 -2.94 3.11 -24.79
N GLY A 179 -3.89 2.19 -24.56
CA GLY A 179 -5.01 1.88 -25.45
C GLY A 179 -6.32 2.62 -25.11
N LEU A 180 -6.29 3.57 -24.16
CA LEU A 180 -7.33 4.58 -23.96
C LEU A 180 -7.29 5.66 -25.06
#